data_AF-A0A1S1HC14-F1
#
_entry.id   AF-A0A1S1HC14-F1
#
_cell.length_a   1.000
_cell.length_b   1.000
_cell.length_c   1.000
_cell.angle_alpha   90.00
_cell.angle_beta   90.00
_cell.angle_gamma   90.00
#
_symmetry.space_group_name_H-M   'P 1'
#
loop_
_entity.id
_entity.type
_entity.pdbx_description
1 polymer ?
#
loop_
_entity_poly.entity_id
_entity_poly.type
_entity_poly.pdbx_seq_one_letter_code
_entity_poly.pdbx_strand_id
1 'polypeptide(L)'
;MPDVHVGIGATVGSVIPTKGAVIPAAVGVDIGCGMMAARTSLMASDLRDNLEGIRSAIEQAVPHGRDVGPGKRDTGSWGDPPPAIVEAWTTLAERFDRITVKYPRLRNTNNLVHLGTLGTGNHFIELCLDTEQRVWIMLHSGSRGVGNAIGSFFIEPRSW
;
A
#
# COMPACT_ATOMS: atom_id res chain seq x y z
N MET A 1 -5.85 -13.88 -16.01
CA MET A 1 -4.61 -13.39 -16.64
C MET A 1 -3.56 -14.51 -16.56
N PRO A 2 -2.46 -14.47 -17.35
CA PRO A 2 -1.47 -15.56 -17.41
C PRO A 2 -0.76 -15.85 -16.07
N ASP A 3 -0.77 -14.90 -15.15
CA ASP A 3 -0.24 -14.93 -13.78
C ASP A 3 -1.22 -15.49 -12.73
N VAL A 4 -2.32 -16.11 -13.18
CA VAL A 4 -3.37 -16.62 -12.30
C VAL A 4 -2.83 -17.64 -11.30
N HIS A 5 -3.22 -17.47 -10.03
CA HIS A 5 -2.91 -18.40 -8.96
C HIS A 5 -3.98 -18.36 -7.86
N VAL A 6 -3.84 -19.25 -6.88
CA VAL A 6 -4.78 -19.40 -5.77
C VAL A 6 -4.88 -18.10 -4.97
N GLY A 7 -6.10 -17.66 -4.68
CA GLY A 7 -6.41 -16.52 -3.82
C GLY A 7 -7.52 -16.86 -2.82
N ILE A 8 -7.93 -15.88 -2.00
CA ILE A 8 -8.98 -16.05 -0.99
C ILE A 8 -10.33 -15.74 -1.63
N GLY A 9 -11.15 -16.77 -1.85
CA GLY A 9 -12.50 -16.65 -2.43
C GLY A 9 -12.54 -16.44 -3.95
N ALA A 10 -11.60 -15.68 -4.52
CA ALA A 10 -11.35 -15.59 -5.95
C ALA A 10 -9.86 -15.82 -6.26
N THR A 11 -9.53 -16.20 -7.49
CA THR A 11 -8.13 -16.30 -7.93
C THR A 11 -7.53 -14.92 -8.18
N VAL A 12 -6.26 -14.75 -7.84
CA VAL A 12 -5.50 -13.55 -8.22
C VAL A 12 -5.33 -13.55 -9.75
N GLY A 13 -5.37 -12.37 -10.38
CA GLY A 13 -5.31 -12.24 -11.84
C GLY A 13 -6.64 -12.50 -12.56
N SER A 14 -7.76 -12.56 -11.83
CA SER A 14 -9.10 -12.67 -12.40
C SER A 14 -9.72 -11.32 -12.76
N VAL A 15 -10.51 -11.30 -13.84
CA VAL A 15 -11.39 -10.18 -14.19
C VAL A 15 -12.81 -10.73 -14.28
N ILE A 16 -13.70 -10.26 -13.39
CA ILE A 16 -15.07 -10.74 -13.29
C ILE A 16 -16.01 -9.54 -13.47
N PRO A 17 -16.60 -9.34 -14.67
CA PRO A 17 -17.60 -8.29 -14.86
C PRO A 17 -18.90 -8.68 -14.14
N THR A 18 -19.47 -7.75 -13.39
CA THR A 18 -20.73 -7.95 -12.66
C THR A 18 -21.76 -6.90 -13.05
N LYS A 19 -23.05 -7.22 -12.88
CA LYS A 19 -24.16 -6.27 -13.00
C LYS A 19 -24.97 -6.30 -11.72
N GLY A 20 -25.03 -5.17 -11.01
CA GLY A 20 -25.77 -5.05 -9.76
C GLY A 20 -25.19 -5.85 -8.57
N ALA A 21 -23.95 -6.32 -8.67
CA ALA A 21 -23.29 -7.08 -7.62
C ALA A 21 -21.83 -6.64 -7.44
N VAL A 22 -21.32 -6.75 -6.21
CA VAL A 22 -19.91 -6.58 -5.86
C VAL A 22 -19.45 -7.87 -5.20
N ILE A 23 -18.27 -8.35 -5.58
CA ILE A 23 -17.66 -9.56 -5.01
C ILE A 23 -16.38 -9.12 -4.28
N PRO A 24 -16.42 -8.86 -2.95
CA PRO A 24 -15.27 -8.38 -2.19
C PRO A 24 -14.03 -9.26 -2.36
N ALA A 25 -14.21 -10.58 -2.39
CA ALA A 25 -13.12 -11.54 -2.62
C ALA A 25 -12.40 -11.36 -3.97
N ALA A 26 -13.10 -10.88 -5.00
CA ALA A 26 -12.51 -10.59 -6.30
C ALA A 26 -11.75 -9.25 -6.34
N VAL A 27 -11.99 -8.36 -5.37
CA VAL A 27 -11.21 -7.12 -5.18
C VAL A 27 -9.92 -7.42 -4.42
N GLY A 28 -9.99 -8.33 -3.44
CA GLY A 28 -8.86 -8.70 -2.58
C GLY A 28 -8.80 -7.88 -1.28
N VAL A 29 -7.86 -8.26 -0.41
CA VAL A 29 -7.72 -7.66 0.92
C VAL A 29 -6.82 -6.42 0.92
N ASP A 30 -5.83 -6.31 0.04
CA ASP A 30 -5.09 -5.05 -0.10
C ASP A 30 -5.73 -4.17 -1.18
N ILE A 31 -6.82 -3.52 -0.80
CA ILE A 31 -7.66 -2.73 -1.71
C ILE A 31 -6.83 -1.60 -2.30
N GLY A 32 -6.76 -1.52 -3.63
CA GLY A 32 -5.98 -0.49 -4.31
C GLY A 32 -4.46 -0.70 -4.21
N CYS A 33 -4.00 -1.89 -3.82
CA CYS A 33 -2.62 -2.31 -4.09
C CYS A 33 -2.34 -2.18 -5.59
N GLY A 34 -1.26 -1.49 -5.92
CA GLY A 34 -0.97 -1.16 -7.30
C GLY A 34 0.38 -0.50 -7.50
N MET A 35 0.66 -0.24 -8.77
CA MET A 35 1.94 0.28 -9.23
C MET A 35 1.82 1.73 -9.67
N MET A 36 2.81 2.53 -9.30
CA MET A 36 3.07 3.84 -9.89
C MET A 36 4.50 3.87 -10.40
N ALA A 37 4.73 4.48 -11.56
CA ALA A 37 6.07 4.71 -12.09
C ALA A 37 6.22 6.19 -12.42
N ALA A 38 7.29 6.82 -11.91
CA ALA A 38 7.63 8.20 -12.15
C ALA A 38 8.96 8.28 -12.90
N ARG A 39 8.92 8.85 -14.10
CA ARG A 39 10.15 9.14 -14.87
C ARG A 39 10.84 10.34 -14.27
N THR A 40 12.15 10.22 -14.05
CA THR A 40 12.97 11.35 -13.60
C THR A 40 13.55 12.10 -14.81
N SER A 41 14.25 13.21 -14.55
CA SER A 41 15.05 13.89 -15.57
C SER A 41 16.44 13.27 -15.76
N LEU A 42 16.76 12.19 -15.04
CA LEU A 42 18.10 11.58 -15.02
C LEU A 42 18.22 10.44 -16.04
N MET A 43 19.44 10.26 -16.52
CA MET A 43 19.91 9.12 -17.30
C MET A 43 20.73 8.17 -16.44
N ALA A 44 20.95 6.94 -16.93
CA ALA A 44 21.81 5.97 -16.26
C ALA A 44 23.22 6.53 -15.98
N SER A 45 23.74 7.37 -16.89
CA SER A 45 25.04 8.03 -16.73
C SER A 45 25.10 9.04 -15.58
N ASP A 46 23.95 9.52 -15.10
CA ASP A 46 23.88 10.42 -13.94
C ASP A 46 23.92 9.66 -12.61
N LEU A 47 23.71 8.34 -12.65
CA LEU A 47 23.81 7.48 -11.48
C LEU A 47 25.29 7.20 -11.15
N ARG A 48 25.58 7.15 -9.85
CA ARG A 48 26.89 6.73 -9.36
C ARG A 48 26.98 5.21 -9.39
N ASP A 49 28.19 4.67 -9.47
CA ASP A 49 28.43 3.22 -9.41
C ASP A 49 27.89 2.58 -8.12
N ASN A 50 27.94 3.30 -7.00
CA ASN A 50 27.35 2.88 -5.73
C ASN A 50 26.04 3.63 -5.46
N LEU A 51 24.92 2.89 -5.36
CA LEU A 51 23.58 3.40 -5.09
C LEU A 51 23.18 3.33 -3.60
N GLU A 52 24.07 2.90 -2.71
CA GLU A 52 23.82 2.78 -1.28
C GLU A 52 23.27 4.07 -0.66
N GLY A 53 23.81 5.22 -1.06
CA GLY A 53 23.32 6.52 -0.59
C GLY A 53 21.88 6.81 -1.00
N ILE A 54 21.49 6.43 -2.23
CA ILE A 54 20.12 6.63 -2.72
C ILE A 54 19.17 5.68 -1.99
N ARG A 55 19.54 4.39 -1.88
CA ARG A 55 18.79 3.41 -1.11
C ARG A 55 18.56 3.88 0.33
N SER A 56 19.62 4.32 1.01
CA SER A 56 19.54 4.79 2.40
C SER A 56 18.64 6.01 2.55
N ALA A 57 18.69 6.95 1.59
CA ALA A 57 17.82 8.12 1.61
C ALA A 57 16.33 7.74 1.43
N ILE A 58 16.03 6.78 0.55
CA ILE A 58 14.66 6.26 0.37
C ILE A 58 14.18 5.57 1.64
N GLU A 59 15.01 4.71 2.23
CA GLU A 59 14.70 3.97 3.47
C GLU A 59 14.44 4.92 4.65
N GLN A 60 15.15 6.06 4.73
CA GLN A 60 14.92 7.09 5.73
C GLN A 60 13.65 7.91 5.47
N ALA A 61 13.33 8.18 4.20
CA ALA A 61 12.19 9.01 3.83
C ALA A 61 10.86 8.26 3.88
N VAL A 62 10.86 6.94 3.65
CA VAL A 62 9.66 6.12 3.55
C VAL A 62 9.72 4.99 4.59
N PRO A 63 8.91 5.05 5.67
CA PRO A 63 8.83 3.99 6.64
C PRO A 63 8.40 2.68 5.99
N HIS A 64 9.07 1.60 6.36
CA HIS A 64 8.89 0.28 5.76
C HIS A 64 9.29 -0.81 6.76
N GLY A 65 8.94 -2.06 6.44
CA GLY A 65 9.19 -3.18 7.33
C GLY A 65 8.08 -3.39 8.35
N ARG A 66 8.32 -4.34 9.25
CA ARG A 66 7.42 -4.66 10.35
C ARG A 66 8.21 -5.28 11.48
N ASP A 67 7.99 -4.81 12.69
CA ASP A 67 8.48 -5.49 13.88
C ASP A 67 7.56 -6.65 14.26
N VAL A 68 8.16 -7.83 14.48
CA VAL A 68 7.49 -9.01 15.04
C VAL A 68 7.89 -9.17 16.49
N GLY A 69 7.01 -8.76 17.41
CA GLY A 69 7.18 -8.95 18.85
C GLY A 69 6.17 -8.16 19.70
N PRO A 70 5.76 -8.66 20.87
CA PRO A 70 4.88 -7.92 21.77
C PRO A 70 5.55 -6.62 22.27
N GLY A 71 4.83 -5.50 22.20
CA GLY A 71 5.24 -4.22 22.80
C GLY A 71 6.27 -3.40 22.02
N LYS A 72 6.69 -3.83 20.82
CA LYS A 72 7.56 -3.02 19.95
C LYS A 72 6.72 -2.04 19.12
N ARG A 73 7.19 -0.79 19.02
CA ARG A 73 6.69 0.15 18.00
C ARG A 73 6.99 -0.46 16.63
N ASP A 74 6.03 -0.39 15.72
CA ASP A 74 6.22 -0.89 14.36
C ASP A 74 7.16 0.05 13.59
N THR A 75 8.38 -0.41 13.29
CA THR A 75 9.35 0.32 12.44
C THR A 75 8.77 0.75 11.08
N GLY A 76 7.76 0.04 10.56
CA GLY A 76 7.07 0.39 9.32
C GLY A 76 5.94 1.40 9.47
N SER A 77 5.82 2.04 10.63
CA SER A 77 4.83 3.07 10.94
C SER A 77 5.49 4.40 11.28
N TRP A 78 4.77 5.48 11.05
CA TRP A 78 5.07 6.75 11.69
C TRP A 78 4.80 6.63 13.19
N GLY A 79 5.81 6.88 14.02
CA GLY A 79 5.58 7.08 15.45
C GLY A 79 4.81 8.37 15.68
N ASP A 80 5.38 9.48 15.23
CA ASP A 80 4.73 10.80 15.12
C ASP A 80 4.68 11.17 13.63
N PRO A 81 3.50 11.18 12.98
CA PRO A 81 3.39 11.49 11.56
C PRO A 81 3.85 12.90 11.23
N PRO A 82 4.68 13.10 10.18
CA PRO A 82 5.14 14.42 9.81
C PRO A 82 3.98 15.30 9.32
N PRO A 83 4.10 16.64 9.35
CA PRO A 83 3.01 17.56 9.01
C PRO A 83 2.36 17.28 7.65
N ALA A 84 3.15 16.92 6.63
CA ALA A 84 2.64 16.57 5.30
C ALA A 84 1.70 15.37 5.30
N ILE A 85 1.95 14.37 6.17
CA ILE A 85 1.08 13.19 6.31
C ILE A 85 -0.19 13.55 7.07
N VAL A 86 -0.09 14.37 8.11
CA VAL A 86 -1.26 14.89 8.85
C VAL A 86 -2.16 15.72 7.93
N GLU A 87 -1.57 16.60 7.13
CA GLU A 87 -2.28 17.39 6.13
C GLU A 87 -2.96 16.49 5.09
N ALA A 88 -2.23 15.53 4.51
CA ALA A 88 -2.82 14.57 3.58
C ALA A 88 -4.00 13.81 4.20
N TRP A 89 -3.88 13.39 5.46
CA TRP A 89 -4.96 12.71 6.18
C TRP A 89 -6.21 13.59 6.35
N THR A 90 -6.06 14.90 6.58
CA THR A 90 -7.23 15.79 6.75
C THR A 90 -8.15 15.78 5.52
N THR A 91 -7.58 15.58 4.33
CA THR A 91 -8.34 15.48 3.07
C THR A 91 -9.13 14.16 2.94
N LEU A 92 -8.76 13.14 3.71
CA LEU A 92 -9.35 11.80 3.70
C LEU A 92 -10.26 11.56 4.91
N ALA A 93 -10.00 12.25 6.02
CA ALA A 93 -10.61 12.01 7.33
C ALA A 93 -12.15 12.01 7.27
N GLU A 94 -12.76 13.05 6.68
CA GLU A 94 -14.23 13.14 6.61
C GLU A 94 -14.83 11.96 5.82
N ARG A 95 -14.20 11.56 4.71
CA ARG A 95 -14.66 10.43 3.90
C ARG A 95 -14.54 9.13 4.66
N PHE A 96 -13.44 8.96 5.39
CA PHE A 96 -13.20 7.80 6.23
C PHE A 96 -14.19 7.73 7.40
N ASP A 97 -14.48 8.86 8.05
CA ASP A 97 -15.45 8.94 9.14
C ASP A 97 -16.83 8.47 8.70
N ARG A 98 -17.29 8.84 7.50
CA ARG A 98 -18.56 8.33 6.94
C ARG A 98 -18.58 6.80 6.80
N ILE A 99 -17.44 6.18 6.48
CA ILE A 99 -17.31 4.71 6.40
C ILE A 99 -17.40 4.12 7.82
N THR A 100 -16.70 4.71 8.79
CA THR A 100 -16.67 4.19 10.16
C THR A 100 -17.99 4.40 10.90
N VAL A 101 -18.79 5.42 10.56
CA VAL A 101 -20.17 5.55 11.05
C VAL A 101 -21.01 4.33 10.69
N LYS A 102 -20.89 3.85 9.44
CA LYS A 102 -21.61 2.65 8.98
C LYS A 102 -20.98 1.36 9.51
N TYR A 103 -19.66 1.35 9.71
CA TYR A 103 -18.89 0.18 10.13
C TYR A 103 -17.90 0.54 11.26
N PRO A 104 -18.37 0.68 12.52
CA PRO A 104 -17.56 1.21 13.62
C PRO A 104 -16.26 0.45 13.91
N ARG A 105 -16.23 -0.86 13.62
CA ARG A 105 -15.03 -1.69 13.78
C ARG A 105 -13.84 -1.22 12.95
N LEU A 106 -14.08 -0.51 11.84
CA LEU A 106 -13.03 0.03 10.99
C LEU A 106 -12.36 1.28 11.57
N ARG A 107 -12.91 1.89 12.63
CA ARG A 107 -12.34 3.12 13.21
C ARG A 107 -10.93 2.93 13.76
N ASN A 108 -10.67 1.77 14.34
CA ASN A 108 -9.44 1.47 15.08
C ASN A 108 -8.36 0.84 14.20
N THR A 109 -8.42 1.04 12.89
CA THR A 109 -7.31 0.71 11.99
C THR A 109 -6.20 1.75 12.15
N ASN A 110 -4.96 1.35 11.87
CA ASN A 110 -3.76 2.19 11.99
C ASN A 110 -3.63 3.23 10.84
N ASN A 111 -4.73 3.94 10.53
CA ASN A 111 -4.91 4.71 9.29
C ASN A 111 -3.87 5.82 9.11
N LEU A 112 -3.75 6.69 10.11
CA LEU A 112 -2.89 7.86 10.05
C LEU A 112 -1.41 7.46 10.14
N VAL A 113 -1.07 6.57 11.06
CA VAL A 113 0.33 6.17 11.31
C VAL A 113 0.93 5.30 10.19
N HIS A 114 0.12 4.74 9.29
CA HIS A 114 0.61 4.07 8.08
C HIS A 114 0.30 4.81 6.79
N LEU A 115 -0.27 6.02 6.84
CA LEU A 115 -0.46 6.81 5.64
C LEU A 115 0.91 7.23 5.09
N GLY A 116 1.18 6.91 3.82
CA GLY A 116 2.47 7.21 3.19
C GLY A 116 3.62 6.30 3.61
N THR A 117 3.34 5.12 4.19
CA THR A 117 4.37 4.09 4.44
C THR A 117 4.35 3.01 3.35
N LEU A 118 5.48 2.35 3.13
CA LEU A 118 5.62 1.33 2.09
C LEU A 118 4.89 0.03 2.47
N GLY A 119 5.15 -0.43 3.68
CA GLY A 119 4.67 -1.71 4.16
C GLY A 119 5.61 -2.88 3.99
N THR A 120 5.02 -4.05 3.78
CA THR A 120 5.67 -5.36 3.77
C THR A 120 5.07 -6.27 2.71
N GLY A 121 5.64 -7.45 2.52
CA GLY A 121 5.19 -8.41 1.52
C GLY A 121 5.86 -8.11 0.18
N ASN A 122 5.07 -8.00 -0.88
CA ASN A 122 5.58 -7.69 -2.21
C ASN A 122 5.65 -6.17 -2.50
N HIS A 123 5.49 -5.30 -1.49
CA HIS A 123 5.61 -3.85 -1.65
C HIS A 123 7.07 -3.41 -1.72
N PHE A 124 7.39 -2.52 -2.66
CA PHE A 124 8.76 -2.08 -2.92
C PHE A 124 8.82 -0.66 -3.52
N ILE A 125 9.99 -0.04 -3.38
CA ILE A 125 10.41 1.10 -4.21
C ILE A 125 11.64 0.63 -4.98
N GLU A 126 11.61 0.76 -6.30
CA GLU A 126 12.68 0.29 -7.18
C GLU A 126 13.13 1.42 -8.11
N LEU A 127 14.44 1.48 -8.35
CA LEU A 127 15.03 2.30 -9.42
C LEU A 127 15.17 1.43 -10.66
N CYS A 128 14.54 1.84 -11.75
CA CYS A 128 14.55 1.12 -13.01
C CYS A 128 15.18 1.98 -14.10
N LEU A 129 15.77 1.32 -15.10
CA LEU A 129 16.15 1.96 -16.36
C LEU A 129 15.19 1.51 -17.46
N ASP A 130 14.73 2.44 -18.28
CA ASP A 130 14.02 2.09 -19.51
C ASP A 130 15.00 1.73 -20.64
N THR A 131 14.44 1.35 -21.80
CA THR A 131 15.24 0.98 -22.99
C THR A 131 16.09 2.12 -23.54
N GLU A 132 15.81 3.36 -23.17
CA GLU A 132 16.57 4.56 -23.54
C GLU A 132 17.47 5.04 -22.39
N GLN A 133 17.71 4.19 -21.39
CA GLN A 133 18.56 4.47 -20.23
C GLN A 133 18.06 5.62 -19.34
N ARG A 134 16.78 5.99 -19.41
CA ARG A 134 16.21 6.97 -18.47
C ARG A 134 15.91 6.31 -17.13
N VAL A 135 16.13 7.06 -16.06
CA VAL A 135 15.89 6.59 -14.69
C VAL A 135 14.43 6.80 -14.31
N TRP A 136 13.83 5.74 -13.80
CA TRP A 136 12.47 5.69 -13.25
C TRP A 136 12.50 5.28 -11.79
N ILE A 137 11.52 5.77 -11.03
CA ILE A 137 11.19 5.26 -9.70
C ILE A 137 9.85 4.54 -9.80
N MET A 138 9.85 3.26 -9.48
CA MET A 138 8.66 2.41 -9.44
C MET A 138 8.27 2.16 -7.99
N LEU A 139 7.00 2.39 -7.67
CA LEU A 139 6.42 2.20 -6.35
C LEU A 139 5.34 1.12 -6.45
N HIS A 140 5.48 0.07 -5.64
CA HIS A 140 4.44 -0.89 -5.34
C HIS A 140 3.99 -0.71 -3.89
N SER A 141 2.74 -0.30 -3.69
CA SER A 141 2.14 -0.26 -2.36
C SER A 141 0.63 -0.35 -2.46
N GLY A 142 -0.05 -0.30 -1.32
CA GLY A 142 -1.49 -0.41 -1.22
C GLY A 142 -2.06 0.35 -0.03
N SER A 143 -3.24 -0.07 0.39
CA SER A 143 -4.06 0.58 1.42
C SER A 143 -3.61 0.32 2.86
N ARG A 144 -2.54 -0.47 3.04
CA ARG A 144 -2.02 -0.88 4.35
C ARG A 144 -3.11 -1.62 5.15
N GLY A 145 -3.15 -1.41 6.46
CA GLY A 145 -4.12 -2.08 7.33
C GLY A 145 -5.58 -1.71 7.03
N VAL A 146 -5.84 -0.58 6.36
CA VAL A 146 -7.20 -0.08 6.13
C VAL A 146 -7.96 -0.96 5.16
N GLY A 147 -7.39 -1.21 3.98
CA GLY A 147 -8.04 -2.09 3.00
C GLY A 147 -8.08 -3.52 3.50
N ASN A 148 -7.05 -3.99 4.23
CA ASN A 148 -7.08 -5.34 4.81
C ASN A 148 -8.27 -5.51 5.76
N ALA A 149 -8.48 -4.54 6.66
CA ALA A 149 -9.62 -4.57 7.58
C ALA A 149 -10.97 -4.54 6.83
N ILE A 150 -11.10 -3.70 5.80
CA ILE A 150 -12.31 -3.63 4.97
C ILE A 150 -12.54 -4.95 4.22
N GLY A 151 -11.52 -5.44 3.52
CA GLY A 151 -11.58 -6.67 2.72
C GLY A 151 -11.97 -7.86 3.58
N SER A 152 -11.24 -8.11 4.67
CA SER A 152 -11.55 -9.20 5.60
C SER A 152 -12.97 -9.09 6.16
N PHE A 153 -13.41 -7.89 6.56
CA PHE A 153 -14.74 -7.67 7.13
C PHE A 153 -15.91 -8.01 6.18
N PHE A 154 -15.71 -7.92 4.86
CA PHE A 154 -16.71 -8.26 3.85
C PHE A 154 -16.49 -9.62 3.17
N ILE A 155 -15.32 -10.23 3.31
CA ILE A 155 -15.01 -11.57 2.79
C ILE A 155 -15.35 -12.65 3.81
N GLU A 156 -15.08 -12.42 5.10
CA GLU A 156 -15.30 -13.41 6.14
C GLU A 156 -16.79 -13.78 6.27
N PRO A 157 -17.14 -15.07 6.36
CA PRO A 157 -18.52 -15.50 6.56
C PRO A 157 -19.04 -14.95 7.88
N ARG A 158 -20.16 -14.22 7.84
CA ARG A 158 -20.88 -13.90 9.06
C ARG A 158 -21.77 -15.08 9.41
N SER A 159 -21.59 -15.60 10.62
CA SER A 159 -22.63 -16.34 11.30
C SER A 159 -23.82 -15.37 11.47
N TRP A 160 -24.89 -15.60 10.72
CA TRP A 160 -26.18 -14.96 10.94
C TRP A 160 -26.85 -15.55 12.18
#